data_AF-A0A6M3X5P2-F1
#
_entry.id   AF-A0A6M3X5P2-F1
#
_cell.length_a   1.000
_cell.length_b   1.000
_cell.length_c   1.000
_cell.angle_alpha   90.00
_cell.angle_beta   90.00
_cell.angle_gamma   90.00
#
_symmetry.space_group_name_H-M   'P 1'
#
loop_
_entity.id
_entity.type
_entity.pdbx_description
1 polymer ?
#
loop_
_entity_poly.entity_id
_entity_poly.type
_entity_poly.pdbx_seq_one_letter_code
_entity_poly.pdbx_strand_id
1 'polypeptide(L)'
;MKEFEFTFDKGLRSGLRKHESNPRNEQALVECHNLMPTETGLEVHKAVNDLNTSYSWGGLGKWTVAGATRDITIHVADYIDATELETVSVYIDSVLKGTTDANGELDIDDVAVGGHALKLTKTGYLDSDADTLLNDYIVVT
;
A
#
# COMPACT_ATOMS: atom_id res chain seq x y z
N MET A 1 -5.67 4.59 -64.28
CA MET A 1 -5.26 3.84 -63.07
C MET A 1 -6.52 3.61 -62.27
N LYS A 2 -7.00 2.36 -62.10
CA LYS A 2 -8.20 2.09 -61.30
C LYS A 2 -7.80 2.26 -59.84
N GLU A 3 -8.40 3.21 -59.15
CA GLU A 3 -8.21 3.38 -57.71
C GLU A 3 -8.68 2.10 -57.00
N PHE A 4 -7.77 1.49 -56.26
CA PHE A 4 -8.12 0.45 -55.30
C PHE A 4 -8.73 1.18 -54.10
N GLU A 5 -10.06 1.28 -54.07
CA GLU A 5 -10.74 1.60 -52.81
C GLU A 5 -10.33 0.54 -51.79
N PHE A 6 -9.60 0.97 -50.74
CA PHE A 6 -9.30 0.12 -49.60
C PHE A 6 -10.63 -0.38 -49.02
N THR A 7 -10.84 -1.70 -49.10
CA THR A 7 -12.05 -2.40 -48.62
C THR A 7 -12.35 -2.18 -47.13
N PHE A 8 -11.48 -1.49 -46.41
CA PHE A 8 -11.67 -1.07 -45.03
C PHE A 8 -12.71 0.05 -44.92
N ASP A 9 -12.67 1.04 -45.81
CA ASP A 9 -13.51 2.24 -45.70
C ASP A 9 -14.99 1.95 -46.04
N LYS A 10 -15.22 0.99 -46.94
CA LYS A 10 -16.57 0.51 -47.29
C LYS A 10 -17.20 -0.34 -46.18
N GLY A 11 -16.38 -1.02 -45.38
CA GLY A 11 -16.81 -1.84 -44.24
C GLY A 11 -17.30 -0.99 -43.06
N LEU A 12 -16.58 0.09 -42.75
CA LEU A 12 -16.97 1.06 -41.72
C LEU A 12 -18.28 1.80 -42.07
N ARG A 13 -18.51 2.11 -43.35
CA ARG A 13 -19.70 2.84 -43.81
C ARG A 13 -20.97 1.99 -43.92
N SER A 14 -20.86 0.66 -44.00
CA SER A 14 -22.00 -0.22 -44.33
C SER A 14 -22.70 -0.89 -43.13
N GLY A 15 -22.33 -0.53 -41.90
CA GLY A 15 -23.02 -0.95 -40.69
C GLY A 15 -22.84 -2.43 -40.32
N LEU A 16 -23.08 -2.73 -39.04
CA LEU A 16 -22.88 -4.06 -38.43
C LEU A 16 -23.73 -5.14 -39.14
N ARG A 17 -23.08 -6.11 -39.79
CA ARG A 17 -23.73 -7.32 -40.31
C ARG A 17 -23.79 -8.41 -39.23
N LYS A 18 -24.79 -9.29 -39.31
CA LYS A 18 -24.93 -10.46 -38.43
C LYS A 18 -23.69 -11.37 -38.55
N HIS A 19 -23.20 -11.85 -37.40
CA HIS A 19 -21.89 -12.51 -37.25
C HIS A 19 -21.70 -13.74 -38.16
N GLU A 20 -22.79 -14.42 -38.51
CA GLU A 20 -22.82 -15.70 -39.25
C GLU A 20 -22.55 -15.55 -40.76
N SER A 21 -22.57 -14.32 -41.27
CA SER A 21 -22.56 -14.02 -42.70
C SER A 21 -21.33 -13.22 -43.15
N ASN A 22 -20.37 -12.99 -42.25
CA ASN A 22 -19.15 -12.27 -42.56
C ASN A 22 -17.95 -13.23 -42.68
N PRO A 23 -17.53 -13.61 -43.90
CA PRO A 23 -16.36 -14.48 -44.09
C PRO A 23 -15.07 -13.86 -43.53
N ARG A 24 -15.05 -12.55 -43.23
CA ARG A 24 -13.93 -11.87 -42.57
C ARG A 24 -13.82 -12.12 -41.07
N ASN A 25 -14.88 -12.53 -40.36
CA ASN A 25 -14.75 -12.76 -38.92
C ASN A 25 -13.95 -14.04 -38.62
N GLU A 26 -14.11 -15.08 -39.42
CA GLU A 26 -13.35 -16.32 -39.26
C GLU A 26 -11.88 -16.14 -39.65
N GLN A 27 -11.59 -15.39 -40.73
CA GLN A 27 -10.21 -15.09 -41.13
C GLN A 27 -9.52 -14.08 -40.20
N ALA A 28 -10.21 -13.04 -39.72
CA ALA A 28 -9.61 -12.07 -38.79
C ALA A 28 -9.35 -12.66 -37.40
N LEU A 29 -10.17 -13.60 -36.92
CA LEU A 29 -9.89 -14.34 -35.69
C LEU A 29 -8.65 -15.24 -35.84
N VAL A 30 -8.48 -15.89 -37.00
CA VAL A 30 -7.32 -16.74 -37.27
C VAL A 30 -6.02 -15.93 -37.40
N GLU A 31 -6.06 -14.73 -38.01
CA GLU A 31 -4.89 -13.85 -38.08
C GLU A 31 -4.53 -13.22 -36.74
N CYS A 32 -5.51 -12.82 -35.92
CA CYS A 32 -5.24 -12.26 -34.58
C CYS A 32 -4.63 -13.28 -33.60
N HIS A 33 -4.83 -14.59 -33.82
CA HIS A 33 -4.33 -15.64 -32.93
C HIS A 33 -2.97 -16.22 -33.33
N ASN A 34 -2.45 -15.94 -34.53
CA ASN A 34 -1.22 -16.55 -35.05
C ASN A 34 -0.04 -15.58 -35.23
N LEU A 35 -0.19 -14.28 -34.93
CA LEU A 35 0.96 -13.38 -34.92
C LEU A 35 1.81 -13.65 -33.67
N MET A 36 3.01 -14.17 -33.88
CA MET A 36 4.00 -14.26 -32.81
C MET A 36 4.40 -12.84 -32.38
N PRO A 37 4.51 -12.53 -31.07
CA PRO A 37 4.78 -11.19 -30.55
C PRO A 37 5.98 -10.46 -31.18
N THR A 38 6.92 -11.20 -31.76
CA THR A 38 8.13 -10.69 -32.41
C THR A 38 7.90 -9.94 -33.73
N GLU A 39 6.77 -10.13 -34.42
CA GLU A 39 6.55 -9.53 -35.75
C GLU A 39 5.94 -8.12 -35.71
N THR A 40 5.49 -7.64 -34.55
CA THR A 40 4.88 -6.32 -34.36
C THR A 40 5.80 -5.30 -33.69
N GLY A 41 7.07 -5.63 -33.47
CA GLY A 41 8.01 -4.77 -32.73
C GLY A 41 7.63 -4.59 -31.26
N LEU A 42 6.71 -5.40 -30.75
CA LEU A 42 6.35 -5.45 -29.35
C LEU A 42 7.39 -6.32 -28.63
N GLU A 43 8.29 -5.68 -27.90
CA GLU A 43 9.14 -6.40 -26.97
C GLU A 43 8.24 -7.16 -25.98
N VAL A 44 8.53 -8.44 -25.75
CA VAL A 44 7.83 -9.24 -24.74
C VAL A 44 7.90 -8.48 -23.44
N HIS A 45 6.74 -8.08 -22.92
CA HIS A 45 6.65 -7.34 -21.67
C HIS A 45 7.32 -8.19 -20.60
N LYS A 46 8.44 -7.72 -20.06
CA LYS A 46 9.13 -8.42 -18.97
C LYS A 46 8.11 -8.53 -17.83
N ALA A 47 7.80 -9.74 -17.39
CA ALA A 47 6.86 -9.95 -16.30
C ALA A 47 7.30 -9.08 -15.12
N VAL A 48 6.41 -8.18 -14.67
CA VAL A 48 6.79 -7.16 -13.68
C VAL A 48 7.16 -7.80 -12.35
N ASN A 49 6.74 -9.04 -12.07
CA ASN A 49 7.30 -9.96 -11.09
C ASN A 49 6.74 -11.36 -11.35
N ASP A 50 7.52 -12.42 -11.11
CA ASP A 50 7.01 -13.80 -11.17
C ASP A 50 5.93 -14.01 -10.09
N LEU A 51 4.76 -14.55 -10.45
CA LEU A 51 3.67 -14.85 -9.50
C LEU A 51 4.06 -15.89 -8.42
N ASN A 52 5.20 -16.57 -8.60
CA ASN A 52 5.79 -17.50 -7.63
C ASN A 52 6.82 -16.84 -6.70
N THR A 53 7.05 -15.52 -6.80
CA THR A 53 7.82 -14.80 -5.79
C THR A 53 7.00 -14.71 -4.53
N SER A 54 7.36 -15.55 -3.56
CA SER A 54 6.90 -15.41 -2.19
C SER A 54 7.52 -14.13 -1.63
N TYR A 55 6.74 -13.07 -1.57
CA TYR A 55 7.11 -11.89 -0.79
C TYR A 55 7.01 -12.28 0.67
N SER A 56 8.14 -12.62 1.28
CA SER A 56 8.23 -12.60 2.73
C SER A 56 7.94 -11.18 3.18
N TRP A 57 6.80 -11.01 3.85
CA TRP A 57 6.45 -9.76 4.49
C TRP A 57 7.64 -9.32 5.34
N GLY A 58 8.16 -8.14 5.01
CA GLY A 58 9.44 -7.66 5.52
C GLY A 58 9.45 -7.17 6.95
N GLY A 59 8.32 -7.25 7.64
CA GLY A 59 8.02 -6.35 8.75
C GLY A 59 7.40 -5.02 8.28
N LEU A 60 6.67 -4.37 9.18
CA LEU A 60 6.31 -2.96 9.06
C LEU A 60 7.61 -2.15 8.94
N GLY A 61 7.71 -1.28 7.93
CA GLY A 61 8.88 -0.39 7.75
C GLY A 61 9.93 -0.81 6.72
N LYS A 62 9.83 -1.98 6.07
CA LYS A 62 10.85 -2.44 5.08
C LYS A 62 11.02 -1.51 3.85
N TRP A 63 9.98 -0.74 3.51
CA TRP A 63 10.02 0.23 2.41
C TRP A 63 10.18 1.68 2.89
N THR A 64 10.33 1.86 4.20
CA THR A 64 10.61 3.16 4.80
C THR A 64 12.07 3.50 4.53
N VAL A 65 12.33 4.75 4.14
CA VAL A 65 13.68 5.25 3.95
C VAL A 65 14.41 5.17 5.31
N ALA A 66 15.37 4.26 5.41
CA ALA A 66 16.16 4.11 6.62
C ALA A 66 16.84 5.45 6.96
N GLY A 67 16.57 5.97 8.16
CA GLY A 67 17.14 7.23 8.66
C GLY A 67 16.29 8.49 8.51
N ALA A 68 15.05 8.39 8.00
CA ALA A 68 14.09 9.48 8.18
C ALA A 68 13.60 9.51 9.64
N THR A 69 13.47 10.71 10.22
CA THR A 69 12.87 10.94 11.54
C THR A 69 11.63 11.83 11.43
N ARG A 70 10.76 11.77 12.44
CA ARG A 70 9.55 12.58 12.60
C ARG A 70 9.40 13.00 14.05
N ASP A 71 8.79 14.17 14.23
CA ASP A 71 8.30 14.61 15.53
C ASP A 71 6.87 14.09 15.67
N ILE A 72 6.59 13.47 16.82
CA ILE A 72 5.27 12.89 17.13
C ILE A 72 4.76 13.44 18.45
N THR A 73 3.45 13.57 18.56
CA THR A 73 2.77 13.87 19.81
C THR A 73 1.99 12.63 20.23
N ILE A 74 2.24 12.14 21.43
CA ILE A 74 1.47 11.05 22.05
C ILE A 74 0.47 11.67 23.01
N HIS A 75 -0.78 11.26 22.88
CA HIS A 75 -1.88 11.68 23.73
C HIS A 75 -2.39 10.48 24.53
N VAL A 76 -2.43 10.60 25.86
CA VAL A 76 -2.76 9.49 26.76
C VAL A 76 -3.96 9.86 27.62
N ALA A 77 -5.03 9.09 27.45
CA ALA A 77 -6.26 9.18 28.22
C ALA A 77 -6.59 7.85 28.91
N ASP A 78 -7.39 7.92 29.97
CA ASP A 78 -7.95 6.76 30.64
C ASP A 78 -8.88 5.99 29.69
N TYR A 79 -8.71 4.67 29.64
CA TYR A 79 -9.48 3.83 28.72
C TYR A 79 -10.99 3.82 29.01
N ILE A 80 -11.40 4.00 30.27
CA ILE A 80 -12.79 3.87 30.70
C ILE A 80 -13.56 5.18 30.51
N ASP A 81 -12.98 6.29 30.93
CA ASP A 81 -13.67 7.59 30.98
C ASP A 81 -13.09 8.67 30.06
N ALA A 82 -12.01 8.35 29.33
CA ALA A 82 -11.32 9.25 28.42
C ALA A 82 -10.77 10.52 29.10
N THR A 83 -10.52 10.48 30.41
CA THR A 83 -9.85 11.57 31.13
C THR A 83 -8.38 11.60 30.77
N GLU A 84 -7.84 12.79 30.46
CA GLU A 84 -6.41 12.94 30.16
C GLU A 84 -5.53 12.57 31.35
N LEU A 85 -4.48 11.80 31.07
CA LEU A 85 -3.58 11.27 32.07
C LEU A 85 -2.24 12.00 32.04
N GLU A 86 -2.04 12.88 33.01
CA GLU A 86 -0.75 13.52 33.24
C GLU A 86 0.27 12.58 33.89
N THR A 87 1.56 12.87 33.76
CA THR A 87 2.66 12.13 34.42
C THR A 87 2.70 10.63 34.08
N VAL A 88 2.27 10.24 32.88
CA VAL A 88 2.44 8.88 32.34
C VAL A 88 3.84 8.77 31.78
N SER A 89 4.64 7.79 32.23
CA SER A 89 5.96 7.56 31.64
C SER A 89 5.82 6.80 30.32
N VAL A 90 6.40 7.36 29.26
CA VAL A 90 6.28 6.84 27.90
C VAL A 90 7.62 6.29 27.42
N TYR A 91 7.63 5.03 27.00
CA TYR A 91 8.80 4.33 26.50
C TYR A 91 8.57 3.93 25.04
N ILE A 92 9.56 4.22 24.19
CA ILE A 92 9.62 3.75 22.80
C ILE A 92 10.83 2.85 22.66
N ASP A 93 10.64 1.62 22.18
CA ASP A 93 11.68 0.60 22.05
C ASP A 93 12.48 0.38 23.35
N SER A 94 11.77 0.35 24.48
CA SER A 94 12.33 0.25 25.85
C SER A 94 13.14 1.46 26.33
N VAL A 95 13.17 2.56 25.58
CA VAL A 95 13.83 3.82 25.95
C VAL A 95 12.81 4.82 26.47
N LEU A 96 13.01 5.33 27.69
CA LEU A 96 12.16 6.38 28.26
C LEU A 96 12.31 7.67 27.45
N LYS A 97 11.19 8.16 26.92
CA LYS A 97 11.12 9.41 26.14
C LYS A 97 10.73 10.60 27.01
N GLY A 98 9.89 10.39 28.02
CA GLY A 98 9.47 11.43 28.94
C GLY A 98 8.21 11.06 29.70
N THR A 99 7.56 12.08 30.24
CA THR A 99 6.27 11.98 30.93
C THR A 99 5.25 12.93 30.32
N THR A 100 3.99 12.50 30.21
CA THR A 100 2.91 13.36 29.70
C THR A 100 2.67 14.59 30.59
N ASP A 101 2.24 15.68 29.96
CA ASP A 101 1.88 16.94 30.60
C ASP A 101 0.46 16.94 31.19
N ALA A 102 -0.02 18.09 31.66
CA ALA A 102 -1.34 18.24 32.27
C ALA A 102 -2.52 17.95 31.30
N ASN A 103 -2.26 17.95 29.99
CA ASN A 103 -3.22 17.64 28.95
C ASN A 103 -3.09 16.17 28.48
N GLY A 104 -2.27 15.35 29.13
CA GLY A 104 -2.02 13.97 28.71
C GLY A 104 -1.11 13.87 27.49
N GLU A 105 -0.43 14.95 27.10
CA GLU A 105 0.37 15.01 25.88
C GLU A 105 1.87 14.87 26.16
N LEU A 106 2.58 14.22 25.24
CA LEU A 106 4.03 14.19 25.20
C LEU A 106 4.52 14.34 23.76
N ASP A 107 5.20 15.45 23.50
CA ASP A 107 5.95 15.65 22.26
C ASP A 107 7.28 14.90 22.30
N ILE A 108 7.55 14.15 21.24
CA ILE A 108 8.77 13.35 21.07
C ILE A 108 9.36 13.66 19.71
N ASP A 109 10.51 14.31 19.75
CA ASP A 109 11.26 14.66 18.55
C ASP A 109 12.08 13.47 18.04
N ASP A 110 12.43 13.53 16.75
CA ASP A 110 13.41 12.65 16.11
C ASP A 110 13.12 11.14 16.24
N VAL A 111 11.84 10.74 16.18
CA VAL A 111 11.46 9.32 16.15
C VAL A 111 11.70 8.77 14.75
N ALA A 112 12.44 7.67 14.65
CA ALA A 112 12.70 7.02 13.37
C ALA A 112 11.38 6.64 12.69
N VAL A 113 11.32 6.75 11.36
CA VAL A 113 10.17 6.24 10.62
C VAL A 113 10.26 4.71 10.61
N GLY A 114 9.17 4.03 10.98
CA GLY A 114 9.18 2.59 11.18
C GLY A 114 8.16 2.12 12.20
N GLY A 115 8.22 0.82 12.50
CA GLY A 115 7.45 0.21 13.57
C GLY A 115 8.19 0.27 14.89
N HIS A 116 7.50 0.65 15.96
CA HIS A 116 8.08 0.84 17.28
C HIS A 116 7.22 0.18 18.36
N ALA A 117 7.88 -0.42 19.35
CA ALA A 117 7.19 -0.91 20.55
C ALA A 117 6.93 0.26 21.49
N LEU A 118 5.69 0.42 21.94
CA LEU A 118 5.25 1.45 22.87
C LEU A 118 4.96 0.82 24.24
N LYS A 119 5.47 1.43 25.30
CA LYS A 119 5.09 1.07 26.68
C LYS A 119 4.74 2.32 27.46
N LEU A 120 3.60 2.27 28.14
CA LEU A 120 3.08 3.33 29.01
C LEU A 120 3.02 2.79 30.44
N THR A 121 3.55 3.54 31.40
CA THR A 121 3.49 3.17 32.82
C THR A 121 3.03 4.35 33.66
N LYS A 122 2.05 4.12 34.55
CA LYS A 122 1.57 5.10 35.53
C LYS A 122 1.19 4.39 36.82
N THR A 123 1.52 4.99 37.96
CA THR A 123 1.15 4.41 39.27
C THR A 123 -0.38 4.38 39.41
N GLY A 124 -0.91 3.21 39.79
CA GLY A 124 -2.36 2.99 39.90
C GLY A 124 -3.01 2.46 38.62
N TYR A 125 -2.26 2.35 37.53
CA TYR A 125 -2.68 1.78 36.26
C TYR A 125 -1.92 0.49 35.98
N LEU A 126 -2.48 -0.38 35.13
CA LEU A 126 -1.73 -1.48 34.55
C LEU A 126 -0.80 -0.91 33.47
N ASP A 127 0.39 -1.48 33.35
CA ASP A 127 1.30 -1.15 32.25
C ASP A 127 0.65 -1.60 30.93
N SER A 128 0.83 -0.82 29.86
CA SER A 128 0.22 -1.11 28.56
C SER A 128 0.72 -2.40 27.91
N ASP A 129 1.91 -2.89 28.29
CA ASP A 129 2.45 -4.16 27.80
C ASP A 129 1.97 -5.38 28.61
N ALA A 130 1.23 -5.16 29.70
CA ALA A 130 0.72 -6.19 30.59
C ALA A 130 -0.81 -6.28 30.59
N ASP A 131 -1.50 -5.39 29.87
CA ASP A 131 -2.95 -5.38 29.76
C ASP A 131 -3.43 -6.12 28.49
N THR A 132 -4.72 -5.98 28.17
CA THR A 132 -5.33 -6.59 26.98
C THR A 132 -5.58 -5.60 25.85
N LEU A 133 -5.17 -4.34 26.03
CA LEU A 133 -5.30 -3.27 25.07
C LEU A 133 -4.09 -3.38 24.14
N LEU A 134 -4.32 -3.62 22.85
CA LEU A 134 -3.26 -3.76 21.86
C LEU A 134 -2.71 -2.38 21.43
N ASN A 135 -2.37 -1.55 22.42
CA ASN A 135 -1.84 -0.19 22.27
C ASN A 135 -0.32 -0.13 22.55
N ASP A 136 0.34 -1.27 22.48
CA ASP A 136 1.77 -1.50 22.73
C ASP A 136 2.64 -1.34 21.48
N TYR A 137 2.07 -0.85 20.38
CA TYR A 137 2.77 -0.72 19.12
C TYR A 137 2.29 0.49 18.30
N ILE A 138 3.24 1.25 17.77
CA ILE A 138 2.98 2.39 16.89
C ILE A 138 3.76 2.27 15.58
N VAL A 139 3.23 2.87 14.51
CA VAL A 139 3.92 2.99 13.22
C VAL A 139 4.08 4.46 12.90
N VAL A 140 5.33 4.88 12.74
CA VAL A 140 5.70 6.22 12.25
C VAL A 140 5.90 6.11 10.74
N THR A 141 5.27 7.00 9.97
CA THR A 141 5.30 7.01 8.49
C THR A 141 5.80 8.33 7.89
#